data_AF-A0A2A9G1Y4-F1
#
_entry.id   AF-A0A2A9G1Y4-F1
#
_cell.length_a   1.000
_cell.length_b   1.000
_cell.length_c   1.000
_cell.angle_alpha   90.00
_cell.angle_beta   90.00
_cell.angle_gamma   90.00
#
_symmetry.space_group_name_H-M   'P 1'
#
loop_
_entity.id
_entity.type
_entity.pdbx_description
1 polymer ?
#
loop_
_entity_poly.entity_id
_entity_poly.type
_entity_poly.pdbx_seq_one_letter_code
_entity_poly.pdbx_strand_id
1 'polypeptide(L)'
;MRTRRPTNPPRHLTTMTSSLIELHAAFGDATPACHNADPELFWPISTHDHDTIHTAKQICSTCPVRTACGEWATRNENDGIWGGQTRDERGPARHLHDTRQRNTSPWRTNHHV
;
A
#
# COMPACT_ATOMS: atom_id res chain seq x y z
N MET A 1 3.02 9.82 26.55
CA MET A 1 3.73 8.58 26.16
C MET A 1 2.73 7.45 25.95
N ARG A 2 2.20 7.29 24.73
CA ARG A 2 1.36 6.13 24.37
C ARG A 2 1.64 5.78 22.92
N THR A 3 2.50 4.78 22.77
CA THR A 3 2.75 4.04 21.53
C THR A 3 1.45 3.38 21.06
N ARG A 4 1.05 3.58 19.81
CA ARG A 4 0.04 2.76 19.15
C ARG A 4 0.59 2.26 17.82
N ARG A 5 1.39 1.21 17.93
CA ARG A 5 1.71 0.29 16.83
C ARG A 5 0.43 -0.49 16.51
N PRO A 6 -0.02 -0.61 15.24
CA PRO A 6 -1.07 -1.56 14.90
C PRO A 6 -0.52 -2.98 15.11
N THR A 7 -1.20 -3.74 15.96
CA THR A 7 -0.88 -5.13 16.26
C THR A 7 -1.16 -6.01 15.05
N ASN A 8 -0.12 -6.75 14.65
CA ASN A 8 -0.15 -7.92 13.78
C ASN A 8 -1.37 -8.82 14.11
N PRO A 9 -2.14 -9.33 13.12
CA PRO A 9 -3.26 -10.23 13.39
C PRO A 9 -2.82 -11.52 14.11
N PRO A 10 -3.73 -12.15 14.88
CA PRO A 10 -3.40 -13.33 15.66
C PRO A 10 -3.02 -14.50 14.75
N ARG A 11 -1.91 -15.14 15.12
CA ARG A 11 -1.54 -16.49 14.68
C ARG A 11 -2.59 -17.48 15.20
N HIS A 12 -2.65 -18.66 14.56
CA HIS A 12 -3.45 -19.85 14.90
C HIS A 12 -4.87 -19.80 14.28
N LEU A 13 -5.27 -20.65 13.31
CA LEU A 13 -5.02 -22.07 13.10
C LEU A 13 -5.14 -22.41 11.61
N THR A 14 -4.15 -23.06 11.00
CA THR A 14 -4.44 -23.99 9.89
C THR A 14 -3.39 -25.08 9.79
N THR A 15 -3.74 -26.24 10.31
CA THR A 15 -3.14 -27.51 9.93
C THR A 15 -3.66 -27.84 8.52
N MET A 16 -2.94 -27.45 7.47
CA MET A 16 -3.04 -27.99 6.10
C MET A 16 -1.92 -27.37 5.23
N THR A 17 -0.73 -27.96 5.33
CA THR A 17 0.55 -27.39 4.88
C THR A 17 0.87 -27.57 3.39
N SER A 18 -0.11 -27.74 2.51
CA SER A 18 0.17 -27.91 1.06
C SER A 18 -0.59 -26.93 0.16
N SER A 19 -1.87 -26.65 0.41
CA SER A 19 -2.67 -25.75 -0.46
C SER A 19 -2.55 -24.27 -0.09
N LEU A 20 -1.95 -23.94 1.07
CA LEU A 20 -1.75 -22.55 1.49
C LEU A 20 -0.47 -21.94 0.91
N ILE A 21 0.50 -22.73 0.46
CA ILE A 21 1.73 -22.21 -0.17
C ILE A 21 1.40 -21.58 -1.54
N GLU A 22 0.48 -22.18 -2.29
CA GLU A 22 0.03 -21.66 -3.59
C GLU A 22 -0.82 -20.38 -3.48
N LEU A 23 -1.65 -20.26 -2.43
CA LEU A 23 -2.44 -19.04 -2.16
C LEU A 23 -1.57 -17.86 -1.68
N HIS A 24 -0.53 -18.11 -0.87
CA HIS A 24 0.44 -17.06 -0.50
C HIS A 24 1.35 -16.64 -1.67
N ALA A 25 1.60 -17.52 -2.64
CA ALA A 25 2.37 -17.20 -3.84
C ALA A 25 1.61 -16.30 -4.82
N ALA A 26 0.26 -16.38 -4.85
CA ALA A 26 -0.59 -15.53 -5.70
C ALA A 26 -0.74 -14.09 -5.14
N PHE A 27 -0.75 -13.95 -3.81
CA PHE A 27 -0.61 -12.67 -3.11
C PHE A 27 0.81 -12.56 -2.55
N GLY A 28 1.81 -12.70 -3.43
CA GLY A 28 3.22 -12.77 -3.05
C GLY A 28 3.54 -11.72 -1.99
N ASP A 29 3.85 -12.18 -0.77
CA ASP A 29 4.49 -11.48 0.35
C ASP A 29 4.52 -9.95 0.29
N ALA A 30 3.37 -9.32 0.01
CA ALA A 30 3.31 -7.93 -0.43
C ALA A 30 3.42 -7.01 0.77
N THR A 31 4.62 -6.95 1.34
CA THR A 31 4.95 -6.07 2.44
C THR A 31 4.75 -4.63 1.97
N PRO A 32 3.96 -3.83 2.70
CA PRO A 32 3.77 -2.44 2.32
C PRO A 32 5.12 -1.73 2.40
N ALA A 33 5.48 -0.97 1.36
CA ALA A 33 6.80 -0.34 1.27
C ALA A 33 7.09 0.63 2.43
N CYS A 34 6.03 1.22 3.01
CA CYS A 34 6.14 2.07 4.19
C CYS A 34 6.60 1.32 5.45
N HIS A 35 6.55 -0.02 5.48
CA HIS A 35 7.02 -0.81 6.63
C HIS A 35 8.52 -0.66 6.89
N ASN A 36 9.31 -0.45 5.84
CA ASN A 36 10.76 -0.31 5.92
C ASN A 36 11.22 1.15 5.95
N ALA A 37 10.28 2.10 5.97
CA ALA A 37 10.54 3.53 5.96
C ALA A 37 10.29 4.15 7.33
N ASP A 38 10.78 5.38 7.53
CA ASP A 38 10.47 6.17 8.71
C ASP A 38 8.95 6.48 8.75
N PRO A 39 8.23 6.09 9.83
CA PRO A 39 6.81 6.39 9.98
C PRO A 39 6.51 7.88 9.86
N GLU A 40 7.34 8.78 10.38
CA GLU A 40 7.03 10.22 10.44
C GLU A 40 6.85 10.85 9.05
N LEU A 41 7.43 10.24 8.00
CA LEU A 41 7.23 10.67 6.61
C LEU A 41 5.76 10.64 6.17
N PHE A 42 4.97 9.72 6.72
CA PHE A 42 3.57 9.54 6.35
C PHE A 42 2.61 10.38 7.22
N TRP A 43 3.12 11.10 8.21
CA TRP A 43 2.37 12.04 9.07
C TRP A 43 3.04 13.42 9.07
N PRO A 44 3.04 14.15 7.93
CA PRO A 44 3.66 15.46 7.84
C PRO A 44 3.02 16.46 8.81
N ILE A 45 3.85 17.26 9.47
CA ILE A 45 3.42 18.28 10.46
C ILE A 45 2.57 19.38 9.79
N SER A 46 2.86 19.68 8.52
CA SER A 46 2.16 20.68 7.72
C SER A 46 1.93 20.18 6.30
N THR A 47 0.80 20.57 5.71
CA THR A 47 0.50 20.33 4.28
C THR A 47 1.46 21.06 3.33
N HIS A 48 2.26 22.00 3.84
CA HIS A 48 3.28 22.74 3.11
C HIS A 48 4.67 22.09 3.16
N ASP A 49 4.83 20.99 3.91
CA ASP A 49 6.08 20.24 3.95
C ASP A 49 6.21 19.36 2.70
N HIS A 50 6.47 20.02 1.57
CA HIS A 50 6.50 19.39 0.26
C HIS A 50 7.58 18.32 0.14
N ASP A 51 8.71 18.46 0.82
CA ASP A 51 9.83 17.50 0.76
C ASP A 51 9.45 16.19 1.45
N THR A 52 8.86 16.27 2.65
CA THR A 52 8.34 15.10 3.38
C THR A 52 7.21 14.43 2.60
N ILE A 53 6.25 15.21 2.10
CA ILE A 53 5.12 14.70 1.31
C ILE A 53 5.61 14.02 0.03
N HIS A 54 6.55 14.63 -0.69
CA HIS A 54 7.12 14.06 -1.90
C HIS A 54 7.83 12.74 -1.60
N THR A 55 8.66 12.70 -0.56
CA THR A 55 9.39 11.49 -0.15
C THR A 55 8.44 10.34 0.18
N ALA A 56 7.38 10.58 0.96
CA ALA A 56 6.38 9.57 1.27
C ALA A 56 5.64 9.07 0.02
N LYS A 57 5.28 9.97 -0.90
CA LYS A 57 4.64 9.60 -2.17
C LYS A 57 5.52 8.75 -3.06
N GLN A 58 6.83 9.02 -3.09
CA GLN A 58 7.79 8.19 -3.82
C GLN A 58 7.81 6.76 -3.27
N ILE A 59 7.81 6.60 -1.95
CA ILE A 59 7.72 5.28 -1.31
C ILE A 59 6.39 4.58 -1.64
N CYS A 60 5.28 5.31 -1.60
CA CYS A 60 3.99 4.73 -2.00
C CYS A 60 3.95 4.31 -3.48
N SER A 61 4.71 4.97 -4.37
CA SER A 61 4.73 4.67 -5.80
C SER A 61 5.35 3.32 -6.16
N THR A 62 6.12 2.73 -5.25
CA THR A 62 6.72 1.39 -5.39
C THR A 62 5.95 0.33 -4.60
N CYS A 63 4.90 0.72 -3.87
CA CYS A 63 4.22 -0.17 -2.95
C CYS A 63 3.25 -1.12 -3.67
N PRO A 64 3.36 -2.45 -3.48
CA PRO A 64 2.50 -3.42 -4.17
C PRO A 64 1.03 -3.34 -3.73
N VAL A 65 0.75 -2.83 -2.53
CA VAL A 65 -0.61 -2.70 -1.98
C VAL A 65 -1.17 -1.27 -2.07
N ARG A 66 -0.54 -0.39 -2.87
CA ARG A 66 -0.90 1.04 -2.97
C ARG A 66 -2.39 1.26 -3.23
N THR A 67 -2.97 0.54 -4.20
CA THR A 67 -4.38 0.70 -4.61
C THR A 67 -5.32 0.32 -3.47
N ALA A 68 -5.15 -0.88 -2.90
CA ALA A 68 -5.95 -1.36 -1.77
C ALA A 68 -5.82 -0.44 -0.54
N CYS A 69 -4.61 0.07 -0.28
CA CYS A 69 -4.34 1.03 0.78
C CYS A 69 -5.11 2.35 0.59
N GLY A 70 -5.10 2.92 -0.62
CA GLY A 70 -5.85 4.15 -0.93
C GLY A 70 -7.37 3.98 -0.85
N GLU A 71 -7.89 2.85 -1.36
CA GLU A 71 -9.34 2.55 -1.30
C GLU A 71 -9.83 2.37 0.12
N TRP A 72 -9.06 1.67 0.96
CA TRP A 72 -9.37 1.53 2.38
C TRP A 72 -9.32 2.88 3.09
N ALA A 73 -8.27 3.66 2.86
CA ALA A 73 -8.07 4.96 3.51
C ALA A 73 -9.16 5.98 3.18
N THR A 74 -9.83 5.85 2.04
CA THR A 74 -10.94 6.74 1.66
C THR A 74 -12.16 6.60 2.58
N ARG A 75 -12.33 5.45 3.24
CA ARG A 75 -13.44 5.17 4.14
C ARG A 75 -13.07 5.22 5.62
N ASN A 76 -11.79 5.06 5.94
CA ASN A 76 -11.35 4.78 7.31
C ASN A 76 -10.37 5.80 7.88
N GLU A 77 -9.68 6.58 7.03
CA GLU A 77 -8.58 7.43 7.49
C GLU A 77 -8.77 8.87 7.04
N ASN A 78 -8.50 9.80 7.95
CA ASN A 78 -8.69 11.23 7.72
C ASN A 78 -7.39 12.02 7.74
N ASP A 79 -6.25 11.45 8.16
CA ASP A 79 -4.98 12.14 8.26
C ASP A 79 -3.84 11.31 7.66
N GLY A 80 -2.70 11.95 7.41
CA GLY A 80 -1.51 11.32 6.86
C GLY A 80 -1.59 10.94 5.37
N ILE A 81 -0.54 10.27 4.89
CA ILE A 81 -0.35 9.89 3.49
C ILE A 81 -0.64 8.40 3.32
N TRP A 82 -1.64 8.08 2.50
CA TRP A 82 -2.09 6.71 2.24
C TRP A 82 -2.23 6.47 0.74
N GLY A 83 -1.73 5.34 0.24
CA GLY A 83 -1.77 5.02 -1.19
C GLY A 83 -1.10 6.08 -2.10
N GLY A 84 -0.23 6.93 -1.54
CA GLY A 84 0.42 8.04 -2.24
C GLY A 84 -0.43 9.31 -2.34
N GLN A 85 -1.41 9.49 -1.46
CA GLN A 85 -2.28 10.67 -1.41
C GLN A 85 -2.32 11.25 0.01
N THR A 86 -2.24 12.57 0.12
CA THR A 86 -2.55 13.28 1.37
C THR A 86 -4.06 13.19 1.67
N ARG A 87 -4.47 13.66 2.85
CA ARG A 87 -5.88 13.87 3.19
C ARG A 87 -6.62 14.68 2.12
N ASP A 88 -6.07 15.83 1.75
CA ASP A 88 -6.74 16.79 0.86
C ASP A 88 -6.85 16.29 -0.58
N GLU A 89 -5.92 15.41 -0.99
CA GLU A 89 -5.93 14.78 -2.31
C GLU A 89 -6.87 13.57 -2.40
N ARG A 90 -7.25 13.00 -1.26
CA ARG A 90 -8.09 11.80 -1.19
C ARG A 90 -9.54 12.17 -1.52
N GLY A 91 -9.88 12.09 -2.79
CA GLY A 91 -11.27 12.19 -3.25
C GLY A 91 -12.14 10.99 -2.82
N PRO A 92 -13.47 11.05 -2.98
CA PRO A 92 -14.33 9.88 -2.84
C PRO A 92 -13.82 8.77 -3.78
N ALA A 93 -13.90 7.51 -3.33
CA ALA A 93 -13.20 6.38 -3.92
C ALA A 93 -13.39 6.33 -5.46
N ARG A 94 -12.44 6.90 -6.18
CA ARG A 94 -12.32 6.80 -7.63
C ARG A 94 -11.14 5.86 -7.84
N HIS A 95 -11.38 4.79 -8.60
CA HIS A 95 -10.38 3.80 -8.98
C HIS A 95 -9.08 4.54 -9.34
N LEU A 96 -8.07 4.44 -8.46
CA LEU A 96 -6.82 5.18 -8.64
C LEU A 96 -6.19 4.64 -9.90
N HIS A 97 -6.27 5.42 -10.97
CA HIS A 97 -5.75 5.03 -12.26
C HIS A 97 -4.25 4.82 -12.10
N ASP A 98 -3.85 3.56 -12.14
CA ASP A 98 -2.47 3.15 -11.98
C ASP A 98 -1.68 3.71 -13.17
N THR A 99 -1.08 4.89 -12.96
CA THR A 99 -0.22 5.56 -13.95
C THR A 99 1.19 4.99 -14.02
N ARG A 100 1.46 3.87 -13.31
CA ARG A 100 2.75 3.16 -13.33
C ARG A 100 2.67 1.74 -13.93
N GLN A 101 1.48 1.26 -14.29
CA GLN A 101 1.22 -0.02 -14.96
C GLN A 101 1.40 0.09 -16.49
N ARG A 102 2.49 0.74 -16.91
CA ARG A 102 3.12 0.38 -18.17
C ARG A 102 4.43 -0.32 -17.85
N ASN A 103 4.35 -1.64 -17.96
CA ASN A 103 5.43 -2.51 -18.43
C ASN A 103 6.20 -3.38 -17.41
N THR A 104 5.52 -4.11 -16.50
CA THR A 104 6.12 -5.30 -15.84
C THR A 104 5.10 -6.37 -15.42
N SER A 105 4.05 -6.64 -16.19
CA SER A 105 3.31 -7.89 -15.98
C SER A 105 3.93 -9.01 -16.84
N PRO A 106 4.45 -10.10 -16.24
CA PRO A 106 4.87 -11.28 -16.99
C PRO A 106 3.67 -12.04 -17.60
N TRP A 107 2.43 -11.65 -17.29
CA TRP A 107 1.21 -12.37 -17.66
C TRP A 107 0.45 -11.74 -18.84
N ARG A 108 1.14 -11.05 -19.74
CA ARG A 108 0.56 -10.74 -21.06
C ARG A 108 0.80 -11.94 -21.96
N THR A 109 -0.16 -12.87 -22.00
CA THR A 109 -0.17 -13.96 -22.98
C THR A 109 -0.23 -13.36 -24.38
N ASN A 110 0.90 -13.35 -25.10
CA ASN A 110 0.89 -13.20 -26.55
C ASN A 110 1.16 -14.58 -27.15
N HIS A 111 0.12 -15.41 -27.19
CA HIS A 111 0.04 -16.48 -28.19
C HIS A 111 -0.11 -15.80 -29.55
N HIS A 112 0.94 -15.82 -30.36
CA HIS A 112 0.83 -15.65 -31.81
C HIS A 112 1.11 -17.02 -32.43
N VAL A 113 0.18 -17.44 -33.28
CA VAL A 113 0.12 -18.75 -33.94
C VAL A 113 1.28 -18.95 -34.91
#